data_AF-A0A947CNA1-F1
#
_entry.id   AF-A0A947CNA1-F1
#
_cell.length_a   1.000
_cell.length_b   1.000
_cell.length_c   1.000
_cell.angle_alpha   90.00
_cell.angle_beta   90.00
_cell.angle_gamma   90.00
#
_symmetry.space_group_name_H-M   'P 1'
#
loop_
_entity.id
_entity.type
_entity.pdbx_description
1 polymer ?
#
loop_
_entity_poly.entity_id
_entity_poly.type
_entity_poly.pdbx_seq_one_letter_code
_entity_poly.pdbx_strand_id
1 'polypeptide(L)'
;MVRAGLGLVLVAAMSIVASGCLGPEIADGAVSCAGNGLCPDGFECAVDGRCYRYAGICGDMVLDPGETCDPADLCPSECNDRNACTTDNEVGSALTCNFRCVRTEITECADGDGCCPLGCSPEGDDDCLDTCGNTTLDPGETCDEDAGVSCDISCSDGDACTTDLETGSPANCNVACAYIDIDTCIDDDGCCPVTCNSATDNDCSPLCGNGEIDPGETCDPPQIPCVQPGECVPSGACSVSTYEGSESNCNARCVVNPITSCSTVSDNCCPDPGCVDDPDCVPAITCGDGNFDPATETCDDSVPANPCPTDCGEMQACKMVELVGSAATCDAECVTTEVTECLPNDDCCPQNCQGKIPGEPYYDPDCA
;
A
#
# COMPACT_ATOMS: atom_id res chain seq x y z
N MET A 1 63.24 -58.42 53.16
CA MET A 1 62.01 -57.62 53.24
C MET A 1 60.87 -58.58 52.89
N VAL A 2 60.30 -59.36 53.82
CA VAL A 2 59.25 -59.00 54.80
C VAL A 2 58.12 -58.25 54.07
N ARG A 3 56.95 -58.84 53.77
CA ARG A 3 55.95 -59.34 54.74
C ARG A 3 55.11 -60.50 54.19
N ALA A 4 54.92 -61.49 55.07
CA ALA A 4 53.77 -62.38 55.12
C ALA A 4 52.79 -61.87 56.21
N GLY A 5 51.52 -62.27 56.13
CA GLY A 5 50.48 -62.09 57.16
C GLY A 5 49.09 -62.17 56.52
N LEU A 6 48.26 -63.22 56.59
CA LEU A 6 47.77 -64.11 57.67
C LEU A 6 46.38 -63.67 58.22
N GLY A 7 45.39 -64.54 58.05
CA GLY A 7 44.14 -64.63 58.83
C GLY A 7 42.94 -63.85 58.28
N LEU A 8 41.66 -64.25 58.41
CA LEU A 8 41.03 -65.30 59.25
C LEU A 8 39.50 -65.28 58.95
N VAL A 9 38.80 -66.41 59.19
CA VAL A 9 37.33 -66.54 59.50
C VAL A 9 36.32 -66.35 58.33
N LEU A 10 35.18 -67.04 58.15
CA LEU A 10 34.55 -68.31 58.60
C LEU A 10 33.13 -68.30 57.94
N VAL A 11 32.62 -69.47 57.52
CA VAL A 11 31.21 -69.95 57.68
C VAL A 11 30.09 -69.06 57.12
N ALA A 12 29.30 -69.45 56.12
CA ALA A 12 28.14 -70.36 56.12
C ALA A 12 27.25 -69.86 54.96
N ALA A 13 26.28 -70.53 54.36
CA ALA A 13 25.74 -71.88 54.37
C ALA A 13 24.65 -71.89 53.28
N MET A 14 24.26 -73.08 52.84
CA MET A 14 22.96 -73.45 52.26
C MET A 14 22.55 -72.77 50.94
N SER A 15 22.56 -73.48 49.81
CA SER A 15 21.66 -74.58 49.41
C SER A 15 20.19 -74.16 49.28
N ILE A 16 19.65 -74.42 48.07
CA ILE A 16 18.26 -74.78 47.66
C ILE A 16 18.00 -74.01 46.34
N VAL A 17 18.29 -74.58 45.17
CA VAL A 17 17.52 -75.61 44.41
C VAL A 17 16.23 -75.06 43.80
N ALA A 18 16.20 -75.13 42.46
CA ALA A 18 15.05 -75.23 41.56
C ALA A 18 14.13 -74.01 41.47
N SER A 19 13.54 -73.63 40.34
CA SER A 19 13.60 -73.99 38.92
C SER A 19 12.56 -73.06 38.30
N GLY A 20 12.77 -72.62 37.06
CA GLY A 20 11.71 -72.03 36.26
C GLY A 20 12.08 -70.67 35.70
N CYS A 21 11.81 -70.52 34.42
CA CYS A 21 11.95 -69.32 33.63
C CYS A 21 11.22 -68.14 34.30
N LEU A 22 11.94 -67.37 35.11
CA LEU A 22 11.60 -66.01 35.48
C LEU A 22 12.82 -65.17 35.09
N GLY A 23 12.97 -64.92 33.79
CA GLY A 23 13.54 -63.62 33.43
C GLY A 23 12.59 -62.56 34.02
N PRO A 24 13.08 -61.46 34.59
CA PRO A 24 12.18 -60.43 35.08
C PRO A 24 11.41 -59.89 33.87
N GLU A 25 10.16 -60.30 33.70
CA GLU A 25 9.23 -59.55 32.86
C GLU A 25 9.05 -58.22 33.58
N ILE A 26 9.77 -57.21 33.09
CA ILE A 26 9.62 -55.84 33.56
C ILE A 26 8.17 -55.46 33.22
N ALA A 27 7.32 -55.32 34.23
CA ALA A 27 5.94 -54.89 34.02
C ALA A 27 5.92 -53.44 33.51
N ASP A 28 4.92 -53.11 32.70
CA ASP A 28 4.81 -51.77 32.14
C ASP A 28 4.68 -50.72 33.24
N GLY A 29 5.40 -49.60 33.07
CA GLY A 29 5.47 -48.54 34.08
C GLY A 29 6.21 -48.90 35.37
N ALA A 30 6.79 -50.11 35.48
CA ALA A 30 7.53 -50.56 36.66
C ALA A 30 8.94 -49.95 36.76
N VAL A 31 9.47 -49.44 35.65
CA VAL A 31 10.79 -48.80 35.57
C VAL A 31 10.59 -47.34 35.21
N SER A 32 11.17 -46.44 35.98
CA SER A 32 11.24 -45.02 35.61
C SER A 32 12.33 -44.80 34.58
N CYS A 33 12.11 -43.85 33.67
CA CYS A 33 13.09 -43.53 32.64
C CYS A 33 14.40 -43.03 33.26
N ALA A 34 15.51 -43.37 32.62
CA ALA A 34 16.79 -42.74 32.94
C ALA A 34 16.74 -41.23 32.58
N GLY A 35 17.62 -40.43 33.19
CA GLY A 35 17.65 -38.96 33.01
C GLY A 35 17.90 -38.44 31.59
N ASN A 36 18.14 -39.34 30.63
CA ASN A 36 18.28 -39.08 29.19
C ASN A 36 17.18 -39.76 28.34
N GLY A 37 16.05 -40.17 28.96
CA GLY A 37 14.91 -40.78 28.27
C GLY A 37 15.08 -42.24 27.88
N LEU A 38 16.15 -42.91 28.33
CA LEU A 38 16.43 -44.30 27.97
C LEU A 38 15.70 -45.29 28.87
N CYS A 39 15.22 -46.36 28.24
CA CYS A 39 14.58 -47.51 28.85
C CYS A 39 15.30 -48.82 28.43
N PRO A 40 15.11 -49.93 29.15
CA PRO A 40 15.65 -51.23 28.75
C PRO A 40 15.19 -51.64 27.35
N ASP A 41 16.00 -52.43 26.64
CA ASP A 41 15.71 -52.84 25.26
C ASP A 41 14.29 -53.41 25.11
N GLY A 42 13.52 -52.83 24.17
CA GLY A 42 12.11 -53.16 23.94
C GLY A 42 11.09 -52.32 24.72
N PHE A 43 11.53 -51.29 25.45
CA PHE A 43 10.67 -50.34 26.15
C PHE A 43 11.02 -48.90 25.77
N GLU A 44 10.03 -48.01 25.78
CA GLU A 44 10.20 -46.57 25.53
C GLU A 44 9.71 -45.73 26.71
N CYS A 45 10.30 -44.53 26.86
CA CYS A 45 9.99 -43.62 27.96
C CYS A 45 8.76 -42.77 27.66
N ALA A 46 7.69 -42.96 28.44
CA ALA A 46 6.50 -42.13 28.35
C ALA A 46 6.66 -40.79 29.09
N VAL A 47 5.74 -39.86 28.80
CA VAL A 47 5.71 -38.50 29.37
C VAL A 47 5.56 -38.45 30.90
N ASP A 48 5.08 -39.53 31.52
CA ASP A 48 4.99 -39.69 32.97
C ASP A 48 6.34 -40.10 33.62
N GLY A 49 7.39 -40.22 32.80
CA GLY A 49 8.73 -40.60 33.25
C GLY A 49 8.88 -42.08 33.55
N ARG A 50 8.04 -42.95 32.95
CA ARG A 50 8.10 -44.41 33.11
C ARG A 50 8.21 -45.14 31.78
N CYS A 51 8.80 -46.33 31.81
CA CYS A 51 9.10 -47.17 30.66
C CYS A 51 7.97 -48.17 30.40
N TYR A 52 7.48 -48.23 29.16
CA TYR A 52 6.42 -49.14 28.70
C TYR A 52 6.90 -49.91 27.47
N ARG A 53 6.48 -51.18 27.27
CA ARG A 53 6.71 -51.89 26.01
C ARG A 53 5.80 -51.28 24.95
N TYR A 54 6.34 -50.41 24.09
CA TYR A 54 5.56 -49.79 23.03
C TYR A 54 5.34 -50.79 21.89
N ALA A 55 4.25 -51.52 21.98
CA ALA A 55 3.53 -52.02 20.81
C ALA A 55 2.12 -51.47 20.97
N GLY A 56 1.69 -50.57 20.08
CA GLY A 56 0.28 -50.16 20.01
C GLY A 56 -0.59 -51.42 20.07
N ILE A 57 -1.51 -51.44 21.03
CA ILE A 57 -2.32 -52.64 21.24
C ILE A 57 -3.48 -52.53 20.27
N CYS A 58 -3.29 -53.17 19.12
CA CYS A 58 -4.35 -53.30 18.15
C CYS A 58 -5.66 -53.79 18.79
N GLY A 59 -6.71 -52.98 18.68
CA GLY A 59 -8.04 -53.23 19.23
C GLY A 59 -8.38 -52.45 20.49
N ASP A 60 -7.61 -51.43 20.87
CA ASP A 60 -7.89 -50.58 22.04
C ASP A 60 -8.75 -49.34 21.71
N MET A 61 -9.15 -49.21 20.44
CA MET A 61 -9.93 -48.12 19.86
C MET A 61 -9.19 -46.77 19.83
N VAL A 62 -7.86 -46.78 19.87
CA VAL A 62 -7.00 -45.61 19.71
C VAL A 62 -6.04 -45.85 18.54
N LEU A 63 -5.84 -44.85 17.69
CA LEU A 63 -4.89 -44.98 16.58
C LEU A 63 -3.48 -44.64 17.08
N ASP A 64 -2.68 -45.66 17.36
CA ASP A 64 -1.32 -45.50 17.89
C ASP A 64 -0.27 -45.25 16.80
N PRO A 65 0.90 -44.68 17.14
CA PRO A 65 2.03 -44.56 16.22
C PRO A 65 2.45 -45.93 15.65
N GLY A 66 2.35 -46.07 14.33
CA GLY A 66 2.65 -47.31 13.62
C GLY A 66 1.39 -48.11 13.21
N GLU A 67 0.22 -47.69 13.68
CA GLU A 67 -1.07 -48.21 13.26
C GLU A 67 -1.67 -47.39 12.12
N THR A 68 -2.48 -48.05 11.30
CA THR A 68 -3.22 -47.49 10.16
C THR A 68 -4.74 -47.63 10.36
N CYS A 69 -5.17 -48.43 11.34
CA CYS A 69 -6.56 -48.75 11.67
C CYS A 69 -6.60 -49.31 13.10
N ASP A 70 -7.62 -48.99 13.90
CA ASP A 70 -7.91 -49.66 15.19
C ASP A 70 -9.44 -49.60 15.45
N PRO A 71 -10.14 -50.73 15.71
CA PRO A 71 -9.64 -52.10 15.87
C PRO A 71 -9.35 -52.82 14.54
N ALA A 72 -8.81 -54.04 14.61
CA ALA A 72 -8.49 -54.89 13.46
C ALA A 72 -9.61 -55.00 12.40
N ASP A 73 -10.87 -54.98 12.83
CA ASP A 73 -12.04 -55.07 11.94
C ASP A 73 -12.28 -53.80 11.09
N LEU A 74 -11.65 -52.68 11.44
CA LEU A 74 -11.67 -51.44 10.64
C LEU A 74 -10.56 -51.39 9.59
N CYS A 75 -9.60 -52.33 9.63
CA CYS A 75 -8.60 -52.45 8.59
C CYS A 75 -9.26 -52.94 7.29
N PRO A 76 -8.88 -52.39 6.11
CA PRO A 76 -9.39 -52.87 4.84
C PRO A 76 -9.15 -54.38 4.68
N SER A 77 -10.17 -55.12 4.24
CA SER A 77 -10.10 -56.58 4.08
C SER A 77 -9.65 -57.03 2.69
N GLU A 78 -9.64 -56.12 1.72
CA GLU A 78 -9.18 -56.37 0.36
C GLU A 78 -8.46 -55.13 -0.16
N CYS A 79 -7.38 -55.37 -0.89
CA CYS A 79 -6.59 -54.29 -1.48
C CYS A 79 -6.88 -54.02 -2.96
N ASN A 80 -7.59 -54.95 -3.59
CA ASN A 80 -7.89 -54.92 -5.01
C ASN A 80 -8.80 -53.74 -5.35
N ASP A 81 -8.28 -52.76 -6.07
CA ASP A 81 -9.03 -51.58 -6.52
C ASP A 81 -9.75 -51.81 -7.86
N ARG A 82 -9.62 -53.02 -8.42
CA ARG A 82 -10.13 -53.49 -9.71
C ARG A 82 -9.58 -52.72 -10.91
N ASN A 83 -8.46 -52.02 -10.74
CA ASN A 83 -7.71 -51.43 -11.82
C ASN A 83 -6.64 -52.43 -12.28
N ALA A 84 -6.72 -52.87 -13.53
CA ALA A 84 -5.74 -53.79 -14.10
C ALA A 84 -4.34 -53.17 -14.20
N CYS A 85 -4.23 -51.84 -14.24
CA CYS A 85 -2.98 -51.11 -14.34
C CYS A 85 -2.28 -50.81 -13.02
N THR A 86 -2.73 -51.41 -11.93
CA THR A 86 -2.07 -51.31 -10.63
C THR A 86 -1.76 -52.69 -10.09
N THR A 87 -0.53 -52.86 -9.60
CA THR A 87 -0.21 -54.01 -8.75
C THR A 87 -0.55 -53.65 -7.31
N ASP A 88 -1.57 -54.31 -6.78
CA ASP A 88 -2.03 -54.12 -5.40
C ASP A 88 -1.30 -55.07 -4.44
N ASN A 89 -0.52 -54.50 -3.54
CA ASN A 89 0.22 -55.24 -2.53
C ASN A 89 -0.29 -54.92 -1.13
N GLU A 90 -0.59 -55.98 -0.38
CA GLU A 90 -0.94 -55.90 1.04
C GLU A 90 0.33 -55.88 1.88
N VAL A 91 0.49 -54.85 2.72
CA VAL A 91 1.64 -54.74 3.64
C VAL A 91 1.15 -54.53 5.06
N GLY A 92 1.77 -55.24 6.01
CA GLY A 92 1.31 -55.26 7.40
C GLY A 92 0.23 -56.30 7.64
N SER A 93 -0.51 -56.19 8.74
CA SER A 93 -1.59 -57.10 9.11
C SER A 93 -2.65 -56.38 9.92
N ALA A 94 -3.92 -56.72 9.66
CA ALA A 94 -5.05 -56.22 10.42
C ALA A 94 -4.94 -56.60 11.91
N LEU A 95 -4.32 -57.75 12.23
CA LEU A 95 -4.11 -58.22 13.61
C LEU A 95 -3.08 -57.40 14.39
N THR A 96 -2.25 -56.64 13.67
CA THR A 96 -1.26 -55.72 14.25
C THR A 96 -1.59 -54.27 13.90
N CYS A 97 -2.84 -54.01 13.47
CA CYS A 97 -3.39 -52.69 13.18
C CYS A 97 -2.54 -51.82 12.23
N ASN A 98 -1.65 -52.44 11.44
CA ASN A 98 -0.72 -51.74 10.54
C ASN A 98 -0.90 -52.15 9.07
N PHE A 99 -2.06 -52.71 8.74
CA PHE A 99 -2.43 -53.09 7.38
C PHE A 99 -2.56 -51.85 6.50
N ARG A 100 -1.84 -51.84 5.37
CA ARG A 100 -1.96 -50.81 4.35
C ARG A 100 -1.91 -51.41 2.95
N CYS A 101 -2.63 -50.75 2.07
CA CYS A 101 -2.55 -50.99 0.64
C CYS A 101 -1.42 -50.19 0.01
N VAL A 102 -0.52 -50.88 -0.67
CA VAL A 102 0.49 -50.27 -1.51
C VAL A 102 0.15 -50.63 -2.95
N ARG A 103 -0.31 -49.64 -3.71
CA ARG A 103 -0.57 -49.77 -5.15
C ARG A 103 0.60 -49.20 -5.90
N THR A 104 1.09 -49.94 -6.88
CA THR A 104 2.17 -49.50 -7.77
C THR A 104 1.65 -49.53 -9.20
N GLU A 105 1.76 -48.41 -9.91
CA GLU A 105 1.36 -48.33 -11.32
C GLU A 105 2.24 -49.24 -12.18
N ILE A 106 1.60 -49.97 -13.08
CA ILE A 106 2.28 -50.71 -14.15
C ILE A 106 2.64 -49.69 -15.23
N THR A 107 3.91 -49.63 -15.60
CA THR A 107 4.46 -48.69 -16.59
C THR A 107 5.15 -49.40 -17.76
N GLU A 108 5.28 -50.73 -17.69
CA GLU A 108 5.81 -51.56 -18.77
C GLU A 108 4.65 -52.14 -19.59
N CYS A 109 4.81 -52.18 -20.91
CA CYS A 109 3.85 -52.75 -21.85
C CYS A 109 3.87 -54.29 -21.78
N ALA A 110 2.70 -54.93 -21.65
CA ALA A 110 2.61 -56.38 -21.52
C ALA A 110 1.28 -56.96 -22.06
N ASP A 111 1.38 -57.72 -23.15
CA ASP A 111 0.21 -58.35 -23.79
C ASP A 111 -0.61 -59.27 -22.85
N GLY A 112 -1.93 -59.08 -22.85
CA GLY A 112 -2.93 -59.98 -22.25
C GLY A 112 -3.07 -59.85 -20.72
N ASP A 113 -2.56 -58.78 -20.11
CA ASP A 113 -2.67 -58.48 -18.69
C ASP A 113 -3.88 -57.57 -18.35
N GLY A 114 -4.57 -57.04 -19.37
CA GLY A 114 -5.75 -56.19 -19.25
C GLY A 114 -5.44 -54.73 -18.90
N CYS A 115 -4.17 -54.32 -18.91
CA CYS A 115 -3.72 -52.96 -18.69
C CYS A 115 -3.13 -52.35 -19.97
N CYS A 116 -3.34 -51.05 -20.19
CA CYS A 116 -2.63 -50.29 -21.22
C CYS A 116 -1.93 -49.06 -20.58
N PRO A 117 -0.63 -49.17 -20.23
CA PRO A 117 0.12 -48.06 -19.64
C PRO A 117 0.43 -46.93 -20.63
N LEU A 118 0.68 -45.72 -20.10
CA LEU A 118 1.04 -44.55 -20.90
C LEU A 118 2.30 -44.81 -21.75
N GLY A 119 2.17 -44.65 -23.08
CA GLY A 119 3.26 -44.84 -24.04
C GLY A 119 3.36 -46.25 -24.63
N CYS A 120 2.48 -47.17 -24.22
CA CYS A 120 2.26 -48.44 -24.89
C CYS A 120 1.36 -48.25 -26.12
N SER A 121 1.44 -49.19 -27.06
CA SER A 121 0.72 -49.15 -28.32
C SER A 121 0.18 -50.55 -28.62
N PRO A 122 -0.82 -50.69 -29.50
CA PRO A 122 -1.35 -52.00 -29.91
C PRO A 122 -0.29 -52.95 -30.52
N GLU A 123 0.91 -52.47 -30.82
CA GLU A 123 2.02 -53.23 -31.40
C GLU A 123 2.96 -53.84 -30.35
N GLY A 124 2.87 -53.38 -29.09
CA GLY A 124 3.67 -53.86 -27.96
C GLY A 124 2.86 -54.16 -26.70
N ASP A 125 1.53 -53.99 -26.77
CA ASP A 125 0.57 -54.34 -25.74
C ASP A 125 -0.81 -54.58 -26.38
N ASP A 126 -1.21 -55.85 -26.52
CA ASP A 126 -2.49 -56.24 -27.15
C ASP A 126 -3.74 -55.79 -26.35
N ASP A 127 -3.58 -55.33 -25.10
CA ASP A 127 -4.68 -54.74 -24.30
C ASP A 127 -4.82 -53.23 -24.53
N CYS A 128 -3.84 -52.61 -25.18
CA CYS A 128 -4.03 -51.33 -25.85
C CYS A 128 -4.83 -51.57 -27.14
N LEU A 129 -6.15 -51.43 -27.06
CA LEU A 129 -6.95 -51.13 -28.25
C LEU A 129 -6.47 -49.79 -28.84
N ASP A 130 -6.66 -49.54 -30.14
CA ASP A 130 -6.53 -48.17 -30.68
C ASP A 130 -7.37 -47.26 -29.77
N THR A 131 -6.73 -46.56 -28.82
CA THR A 131 -7.43 -45.76 -27.82
C THR A 131 -7.98 -44.53 -28.52
N CYS A 132 -7.17 -43.94 -29.40
CA CYS A 132 -7.54 -42.74 -30.11
C CYS A 132 -8.26 -43.00 -31.44
N GLY A 133 -9.45 -42.41 -31.62
CA GLY A 133 -10.26 -42.51 -32.84
C GLY A 133 -11.17 -43.74 -32.84
N ASN A 134 -11.53 -44.25 -31.66
CA ASN A 134 -12.30 -45.48 -31.53
C ASN A 134 -13.79 -45.25 -31.23
N THR A 135 -14.25 -44.01 -31.41
CA THR A 135 -15.64 -43.56 -31.18
C THR A 135 -16.08 -43.56 -29.70
N THR A 136 -15.16 -43.81 -28.78
CA THR A 136 -15.37 -43.74 -27.34
C THR A 136 -14.27 -42.89 -26.70
N LEU A 137 -14.59 -42.18 -25.60
CA LEU A 137 -13.57 -41.47 -24.82
C LEU A 137 -13.14 -42.38 -23.68
N ASP A 138 -11.94 -42.95 -23.80
CA ASP A 138 -11.43 -43.96 -22.88
C ASP A 138 -10.78 -43.35 -21.61
N PRO A 139 -10.70 -44.10 -20.51
CA PRO A 139 -9.99 -43.64 -19.31
C PRO A 139 -8.52 -43.32 -19.63
N GLY A 140 -8.14 -42.05 -19.45
CA GLY A 140 -6.79 -41.56 -19.77
C GLY A 140 -6.73 -40.67 -21.01
N GLU A 141 -7.80 -40.60 -21.78
CA GLU A 141 -7.92 -39.70 -22.92
C GLU A 141 -8.48 -38.33 -22.51
N THR A 142 -7.97 -37.28 -23.13
CA THR A 142 -8.47 -35.91 -23.00
C THR A 142 -9.33 -35.50 -24.18
N CYS A 143 -9.27 -36.23 -25.29
CA CYS A 143 -10.02 -35.98 -26.53
C CYS A 143 -10.15 -37.28 -27.35
N ASP A 144 -11.10 -37.32 -28.31
CA ASP A 144 -11.22 -38.32 -29.39
C ASP A 144 -12.17 -37.73 -30.46
N GLU A 145 -11.65 -37.46 -31.67
CA GLU A 145 -12.42 -36.82 -32.74
C GLU A 145 -13.63 -37.66 -33.22
N ASP A 146 -13.47 -38.98 -33.25
CA ASP A 146 -14.50 -39.92 -33.70
C ASP A 146 -15.56 -40.16 -32.61
N ALA A 147 -15.22 -39.95 -31.34
CA ALA A 147 -16.15 -39.87 -30.21
C ALA A 147 -16.86 -38.50 -30.12
N GLY A 148 -16.46 -37.53 -30.94
CA GLY A 148 -17.01 -36.18 -30.98
C GLY A 148 -16.41 -35.22 -29.94
N VAL A 149 -15.27 -35.57 -29.35
CA VAL A 149 -14.51 -34.72 -28.42
C VAL A 149 -13.26 -34.21 -29.13
N SER A 150 -13.24 -32.94 -29.53
CA SER A 150 -12.16 -32.36 -30.35
C SER A 150 -10.78 -32.48 -29.69
N CYS A 151 -9.80 -33.00 -30.43
CA CYS A 151 -8.37 -32.93 -30.07
C CYS A 151 -7.70 -31.63 -30.51
N ASP A 152 -8.37 -30.85 -31.37
CA ASP A 152 -7.94 -29.51 -31.75
C ASP A 152 -8.39 -28.55 -30.63
N ILE A 153 -7.51 -28.31 -29.65
CA ILE A 153 -7.77 -27.41 -28.52
C ILE A 153 -6.93 -26.14 -28.66
N SER A 154 -7.55 -24.99 -28.40
CA SER A 154 -6.82 -23.72 -28.25
C SER A 154 -6.40 -23.59 -26.79
N CYS A 155 -5.10 -23.63 -26.52
CA CYS A 155 -4.57 -23.52 -25.16
C CYS A 155 -4.49 -22.10 -24.61
N SER A 156 -5.06 -21.10 -25.27
CA SER A 156 -5.05 -19.74 -24.71
C SER A 156 -6.04 -19.57 -23.56
N ASP A 157 -5.55 -19.26 -22.36
CA ASP A 157 -6.35 -18.88 -21.20
C ASP A 157 -6.73 -17.39 -21.19
N GLY A 158 -6.08 -16.58 -22.03
CA GLY A 158 -6.29 -15.15 -22.13
C GLY A 158 -5.58 -14.33 -21.04
N ASP A 159 -4.71 -14.96 -20.25
CA ASP A 159 -3.80 -14.29 -19.33
C ASP A 159 -2.49 -13.95 -20.06
N ALA A 160 -2.09 -12.68 -20.04
CA ALA A 160 -0.83 -12.26 -20.63
C ALA A 160 0.38 -12.74 -19.81
N CYS A 161 0.16 -13.09 -18.54
CA CYS A 161 1.20 -13.51 -17.61
C CYS A 161 1.52 -15.00 -17.62
N THR A 162 0.91 -15.76 -18.54
CA THR A 162 1.20 -17.18 -18.72
C THR A 162 1.70 -17.42 -20.13
N THR A 163 2.64 -18.35 -20.26
CA THR A 163 2.96 -18.96 -21.55
C THR A 163 2.11 -20.21 -21.72
N ASP A 164 1.22 -20.18 -22.71
CA ASP A 164 0.39 -21.31 -23.10
C ASP A 164 1.23 -22.40 -23.77
N LEU A 165 1.23 -23.61 -23.19
CA LEU A 165 1.93 -24.76 -23.73
C LEU A 165 0.96 -25.93 -23.97
N GLU A 166 0.85 -26.34 -25.23
CA GLU A 166 0.20 -27.60 -25.58
C GLU A 166 1.15 -28.78 -25.31
N THR A 167 0.64 -29.78 -24.61
CA THR A 167 1.35 -31.02 -24.27
C THR A 167 0.57 -32.23 -24.77
N GLY A 168 1.25 -33.37 -24.94
CA GLY A 168 0.65 -34.56 -25.53
C GLY A 168 0.61 -34.51 -27.06
N SER A 169 -0.27 -35.29 -27.68
CA SER A 169 -0.49 -35.24 -29.13
C SER A 169 -1.90 -35.71 -29.50
N PRO A 170 -2.51 -35.14 -30.55
CA PRO A 170 -3.80 -35.61 -31.07
C PRO A 170 -3.77 -37.09 -31.46
N ALA A 171 -2.63 -37.61 -31.93
CA ALA A 171 -2.49 -39.02 -32.32
C ALA A 171 -2.59 -40.02 -31.14
N ASN A 172 -2.41 -39.53 -29.91
CA ASN A 172 -2.46 -40.32 -28.69
C ASN A 172 -3.63 -39.90 -27.79
N CYS A 173 -4.56 -39.07 -28.30
CA CYS A 173 -5.75 -38.60 -27.59
C CYS A 173 -5.49 -38.03 -26.17
N ASN A 174 -4.31 -37.45 -25.96
CA ASN A 174 -3.84 -36.97 -24.66
C ASN A 174 -3.40 -35.49 -24.68
N VAL A 175 -3.96 -34.71 -25.60
CA VAL A 175 -3.67 -33.27 -25.71
C VAL A 175 -4.13 -32.56 -24.44
N ALA A 176 -3.24 -31.81 -23.81
CA ALA A 176 -3.53 -31.06 -22.59
C ALA A 176 -2.81 -29.71 -22.60
N CYS A 177 -3.44 -28.69 -22.01
CA CYS A 177 -2.83 -27.38 -21.84
C CYS A 177 -2.09 -27.29 -20.50
N ALA A 178 -0.87 -26.78 -20.55
CA ALA A 178 -0.10 -26.35 -19.40
C ALA A 178 0.13 -24.84 -19.51
N TYR A 179 0.06 -24.14 -18.38
CA TYR A 179 0.29 -22.71 -18.30
C TYR A 179 1.52 -22.47 -17.43
N ILE A 180 2.52 -21.79 -17.98
CA ILE A 180 3.77 -21.51 -17.28
C ILE A 180 3.78 -20.03 -16.93
N ASP A 181 3.84 -19.70 -15.64
CA ASP A 181 3.90 -18.33 -15.17
C ASP A 181 5.16 -17.60 -15.69
N ILE A 182 4.98 -16.35 -16.10
CA ILE A 182 6.05 -15.43 -16.46
C ILE A 182 6.44 -14.64 -15.21
N ASP A 183 7.63 -14.90 -14.67
CA ASP A 183 8.15 -14.22 -13.45
C ASP A 183 9.10 -13.05 -13.74
N THR A 184 9.42 -12.82 -15.03
CA THR A 184 10.36 -11.78 -15.46
C THR A 184 9.62 -10.52 -15.91
N CYS A 185 10.13 -9.36 -15.53
CA CYS A 185 9.62 -8.05 -15.94
C CYS A 185 10.02 -7.75 -17.39
N ILE A 186 9.05 -7.61 -18.29
CA ILE A 186 9.28 -7.38 -19.72
C ILE A 186 8.31 -6.29 -20.20
N ASP A 187 8.86 -5.14 -20.58
CA ASP A 187 8.04 -4.05 -21.11
C ASP A 187 7.25 -4.45 -22.38
N ASP A 188 6.02 -3.93 -22.48
CA ASP A 188 5.06 -4.08 -23.59
C ASP A 188 4.59 -5.53 -23.87
N ASP A 189 4.66 -6.44 -22.89
CA ASP A 189 4.16 -7.81 -23.01
C ASP A 189 2.73 -8.00 -22.47
N GLY A 190 2.19 -6.97 -21.82
CA GLY A 190 0.84 -6.95 -21.26
C GLY A 190 0.70 -7.69 -19.93
N CYS A 191 1.79 -8.21 -19.37
CA CYS A 191 1.86 -8.88 -18.08
C CYS A 191 2.41 -7.95 -16.99
N CYS A 192 1.95 -8.13 -15.75
CA CYS A 192 2.60 -7.53 -14.59
C CYS A 192 2.78 -8.58 -13.48
N PRO A 193 3.94 -9.27 -13.43
CA PRO A 193 4.26 -10.23 -12.39
C PRO A 193 4.37 -9.56 -11.01
N VAL A 194 4.11 -10.30 -9.92
CA VAL A 194 4.12 -9.76 -8.54
C VAL A 194 5.48 -9.20 -8.09
N THR A 195 6.55 -9.59 -8.76
CA THR A 195 7.93 -9.13 -8.53
C THR A 195 8.27 -7.85 -9.29
N CYS A 196 7.40 -7.40 -10.19
CA CYS A 196 7.62 -6.25 -11.06
C CYS A 196 6.84 -5.03 -10.55
N ASN A 197 7.35 -3.86 -10.88
CA ASN A 197 6.68 -2.58 -10.66
C ASN A 197 6.76 -1.73 -11.93
N SER A 198 6.11 -0.57 -11.91
CA SER A 198 6.06 0.31 -13.08
C SER A 198 7.41 0.91 -13.49
N ALA A 199 8.46 0.75 -12.66
CA ALA A 199 9.82 1.15 -13.01
C ALA A 199 10.61 0.07 -13.75
N THR A 200 10.28 -1.21 -13.54
CA THR A 200 10.92 -2.36 -14.19
C THR A 200 10.08 -3.00 -15.29
N ASP A 201 8.79 -2.66 -15.35
CA ASP A 201 7.80 -3.20 -16.27
C ASP A 201 6.71 -2.15 -16.55
N ASN A 202 6.61 -1.64 -17.77
CA ASN A 202 5.66 -0.58 -18.11
C ASN A 202 4.18 -1.02 -18.19
N ASP A 203 3.90 -2.33 -18.15
CA ASP A 203 2.55 -2.89 -18.07
C ASP A 203 2.05 -2.95 -16.61
N CYS A 204 2.96 -2.82 -15.65
CA CYS A 204 2.60 -2.67 -14.24
C CYS A 204 2.02 -1.28 -13.94
N SER A 205 0.87 -1.28 -13.25
CA SER A 205 0.34 -0.05 -12.66
C SER A 205 1.24 0.40 -11.51
N PRO A 206 1.46 1.72 -11.31
CA PRO A 206 2.25 2.23 -10.19
C PRO A 206 1.65 1.74 -8.86
N LEU A 207 2.49 1.07 -8.07
CA LEU A 207 2.08 0.39 -6.83
C LEU A 207 2.47 1.24 -5.64
N CYS A 208 1.51 2.06 -5.21
CA CYS A 208 1.69 2.86 -4.02
C CYS A 208 1.90 1.99 -2.77
N GLY A 209 2.96 2.25 -2.01
CA GLY A 209 3.33 1.52 -0.79
C GLY A 209 4.46 0.50 -0.96
N ASN A 210 5.20 0.51 -2.09
CA ASN A 210 6.22 -0.52 -2.40
C ASN A 210 7.64 -0.16 -1.90
N GLY A 211 7.85 1.09 -1.50
CA GLY A 211 9.11 1.64 -1.04
C GLY A 211 9.93 2.45 -2.05
N GLU A 212 9.48 2.59 -3.29
CA GLU A 212 10.16 3.29 -4.39
C GLU A 212 9.21 4.27 -5.10
N ILE A 213 9.73 5.41 -5.56
CA ILE A 213 8.89 6.36 -6.32
C ILE A 213 8.79 5.87 -7.77
N ASP A 214 7.63 5.34 -8.12
CA ASP A 214 7.31 4.86 -9.45
C ASP A 214 7.06 6.04 -10.44
N PRO A 215 7.21 5.83 -11.77
CA PRO A 215 6.83 6.84 -12.77
C PRO A 215 5.37 7.31 -12.62
N GLY A 216 5.19 8.59 -12.26
CA GLY A 216 3.87 9.19 -12.03
C GLY A 216 3.50 9.35 -10.56
N GLU A 217 4.31 8.79 -9.65
CA GLU A 217 4.21 9.03 -8.21
C GLU A 217 4.98 10.28 -7.78
N THR A 218 4.57 10.81 -6.63
CA THR A 218 5.17 11.98 -5.96
C THR A 218 5.76 11.62 -4.59
N CYS A 219 5.40 10.46 -4.06
CA CYS A 219 5.73 9.93 -2.75
C CYS A 219 5.41 8.43 -2.72
N ASP A 220 5.87 7.71 -1.68
CA ASP A 220 5.58 6.30 -1.46
C ASP A 220 5.55 5.95 0.05
N PRO A 221 4.42 6.17 0.75
CA PRO A 221 4.31 5.97 2.18
C PRO A 221 4.23 4.48 2.56
N PRO A 222 4.87 4.07 3.67
CA PRO A 222 5.42 4.92 4.73
C PRO A 222 6.91 5.30 4.54
N GLN A 223 7.62 4.70 3.59
CA GLN A 223 9.07 4.90 3.44
C GLN A 223 9.43 6.29 2.91
N ILE A 224 8.62 6.82 2.01
CA ILE A 224 8.76 8.11 1.34
C ILE A 224 7.46 8.91 1.60
N PRO A 225 7.41 9.74 2.65
CA PRO A 225 6.18 10.42 3.05
C PRO A 225 5.65 11.38 1.97
N CYS A 226 4.33 11.35 1.78
CA CYS A 226 3.64 12.36 0.99
C CYS A 226 3.53 13.69 1.73
N VAL A 227 3.41 14.79 0.96
CA VAL A 227 3.05 16.10 1.54
C VAL A 227 1.71 15.96 2.25
N GLN A 228 1.63 16.47 3.48
CA GLN A 228 0.39 16.39 4.25
C GLN A 228 -0.54 17.56 3.89
N PRO A 229 -1.88 17.39 3.96
CA PRO A 229 -2.82 18.49 3.72
C PRO A 229 -2.55 19.72 4.59
N GLY A 230 -2.11 19.54 5.84
CA GLY A 230 -1.79 20.63 6.77
C GLY A 230 -0.48 21.36 6.46
N GLU A 231 0.40 20.78 5.64
CA GLU A 231 1.67 21.38 5.23
C GLU A 231 1.52 22.14 3.90
N CYS A 232 0.41 21.98 3.20
CA CYS A 232 0.12 22.69 1.96
C CYS A 232 -0.39 24.11 2.25
N VAL A 233 0.54 25.00 2.63
CA VAL A 233 0.27 26.41 2.91
C VAL A 233 0.85 27.31 1.80
N PRO A 234 0.19 28.41 1.44
CA PRO A 234 0.72 29.36 0.46
C PRO A 234 1.97 30.08 0.97
N SER A 235 2.95 30.29 0.10
CA SER A 235 4.24 30.90 0.42
C SER A 235 4.22 32.44 0.46
N GLY A 236 3.06 33.05 0.27
CA GLY A 236 2.86 34.49 0.30
C GLY A 236 1.39 34.87 0.15
N ALA A 237 1.06 36.13 0.41
CA ALA A 237 -0.33 36.63 0.37
C ALA A 237 -0.98 36.50 -1.02
N CYS A 238 -0.20 36.60 -2.11
CA CYS A 238 -0.69 36.46 -3.48
C CYS A 238 -0.62 35.06 -4.09
N SER A 239 -0.84 34.03 -3.26
CA SER A 239 -0.89 32.66 -3.75
C SER A 239 -1.92 31.87 -2.99
N VAL A 240 -2.60 30.96 -3.69
CA VAL A 240 -3.45 29.95 -3.10
C VAL A 240 -2.82 28.58 -3.33
N SER A 241 -2.71 27.81 -2.26
CA SER A 241 -2.26 26.42 -2.33
C SER A 241 -3.46 25.50 -2.35
N THR A 242 -3.51 24.58 -3.30
CA THR A 242 -4.53 23.54 -3.40
C THR A 242 -3.86 22.18 -3.24
N TYR A 243 -4.38 21.37 -2.33
CA TYR A 243 -3.95 19.99 -2.17
C TYR A 243 -4.66 19.11 -3.21
N GLU A 244 -3.91 18.44 -4.07
CA GLU A 244 -4.43 17.54 -5.10
C GLU A 244 -3.87 16.13 -4.91
N GLY A 245 -4.68 15.12 -5.24
CA GLY A 245 -4.31 13.71 -5.10
C GLY A 245 -4.58 13.13 -3.71
N SER A 246 -4.01 11.96 -3.42
CA SER A 246 -4.12 11.27 -2.14
C SER A 246 -2.87 10.44 -1.83
N GLU A 247 -2.64 10.19 -0.54
CA GLU A 247 -1.56 9.32 -0.06
C GLU A 247 -1.76 7.87 -0.48
N SER A 248 -3.02 7.43 -0.57
CA SER A 248 -3.37 6.06 -1.00
C SER A 248 -2.99 5.77 -2.44
N ASN A 249 -2.79 6.82 -3.24
CA ASN A 249 -2.53 6.74 -4.67
C ASN A 249 -1.16 7.37 -5.01
N CYS A 250 -0.34 7.66 -4.00
CA CYS A 250 1.03 8.16 -4.15
C CYS A 250 1.20 9.41 -5.03
N ASN A 251 0.12 10.18 -5.22
CA ASN A 251 0.07 11.33 -6.12
C ASN A 251 -0.29 12.64 -5.41
N ALA A 252 -0.25 12.61 -4.07
CA ALA A 252 -0.47 13.75 -3.20
C ALA A 252 0.56 14.86 -3.45
N ARG A 253 0.10 16.00 -3.94
CA ARG A 253 0.94 17.18 -4.20
C ARG A 253 0.26 18.49 -3.86
N CYS A 254 1.06 19.49 -3.52
CA CYS A 254 0.59 20.85 -3.28
C CYS A 254 0.77 21.68 -4.56
N VAL A 255 -0.33 22.17 -5.13
CA VAL A 255 -0.34 23.03 -6.31
C VAL A 255 -0.50 24.47 -5.85
N VAL A 256 0.52 25.29 -6.09
CA VAL A 256 0.48 26.73 -5.77
C VAL A 256 0.06 27.50 -7.02
N ASN A 257 -1.07 28.18 -6.94
CA ASN A 257 -1.58 29.04 -8.01
C ASN A 257 -1.49 30.51 -7.59
N PRO A 258 -1.02 31.42 -8.45
CA PRO A 258 -1.03 32.84 -8.14
C PRO A 258 -2.49 33.34 -8.09
N ILE A 259 -2.75 34.27 -7.16
CA ILE A 259 -3.97 35.08 -7.23
C ILE A 259 -3.76 36.07 -8.39
N THR A 260 -4.72 36.17 -9.30
CA THR A 260 -4.66 37.06 -10.47
C THR A 260 -5.80 38.07 -10.51
N SER A 261 -6.71 38.05 -9.54
CA SER A 261 -7.86 38.94 -9.44
C SER A 261 -7.65 39.97 -8.35
N CYS A 262 -7.89 41.25 -8.65
CA CYS A 262 -7.89 42.33 -7.68
C CYS A 262 -9.01 42.14 -6.63
N SER A 263 -8.75 42.49 -5.37
CA SER A 263 -9.72 42.45 -4.28
C SER A 263 -10.16 43.87 -3.90
N THR A 264 -11.46 44.11 -3.65
CA THR A 264 -11.92 45.43 -3.13
C THR A 264 -11.80 45.54 -1.61
N VAL A 265 -11.25 44.51 -0.96
CA VAL A 265 -11.00 44.46 0.49
C VAL A 265 -9.53 44.15 0.71
N SER A 266 -8.92 44.78 1.72
CA SER A 266 -7.50 44.51 2.00
C SER A 266 -7.30 43.05 2.43
N ASP A 267 -6.51 42.32 1.65
CA ASP A 267 -6.14 40.92 1.84
C ASP A 267 -4.61 40.70 1.83
N ASN A 268 -3.85 41.80 1.86
CA ASN A 268 -2.39 41.85 1.80
C ASN A 268 -1.78 41.28 0.51
N CYS A 269 -2.60 41.07 -0.53
CA CYS A 269 -2.13 40.68 -1.84
C CYS A 269 -2.28 41.84 -2.84
N CYS A 270 -1.20 42.16 -3.56
CA CYS A 270 -1.30 42.86 -4.83
C CYS A 270 -0.93 41.96 -6.02
N PRO A 271 -1.90 41.42 -6.76
CA PRO A 271 -1.65 40.45 -7.83
C PRO A 271 -1.16 41.08 -9.14
N ASP A 272 -1.47 42.35 -9.40
CA ASP A 272 -1.03 43.10 -10.58
C ASP A 272 -0.83 44.59 -10.22
N PRO A 273 0.28 45.24 -10.60
CA PRO A 273 0.46 46.69 -10.48
C PRO A 273 -0.64 47.55 -11.12
N GLY A 274 -1.45 46.99 -12.04
CA GLY A 274 -2.59 47.66 -12.66
C GLY A 274 -3.91 47.59 -11.89
N CYS A 275 -3.95 46.93 -10.73
CA CYS A 275 -5.14 46.89 -9.87
C CYS A 275 -5.33 48.23 -9.13
N VAL A 276 -6.19 49.09 -9.66
CA VAL A 276 -6.46 50.44 -9.10
C VAL A 276 -7.47 50.46 -7.94
N ASP A 277 -8.30 49.42 -7.82
CA ASP A 277 -9.34 49.31 -6.79
C ASP A 277 -8.93 48.41 -5.62
N ASP A 278 -7.69 47.90 -5.65
CA ASP A 278 -7.16 47.00 -4.62
C ASP A 278 -6.39 47.78 -3.54
N PRO A 279 -6.87 47.80 -2.28
CA PRO A 279 -6.24 48.56 -1.19
C PRO A 279 -4.80 48.14 -0.87
N ASP A 280 -4.37 46.95 -1.30
CA ASP A 280 -3.00 46.47 -1.11
C ASP A 280 -2.11 46.70 -2.35
N CYS A 281 -2.70 47.07 -3.49
CA CYS A 281 -1.99 47.44 -4.72
C CYS A 281 -1.63 48.90 -4.85
N VAL A 282 -2.03 49.73 -3.89
CA VAL A 282 -1.57 51.11 -3.87
C VAL A 282 -0.06 51.06 -3.66
N PRO A 283 0.79 51.46 -4.64
CA PRO A 283 2.17 51.75 -4.30
C PRO A 283 2.12 52.77 -3.17
N ALA A 284 3.00 52.66 -2.18
CA ALA A 284 3.14 53.70 -1.17
C ALA A 284 3.28 55.04 -1.92
N ILE A 285 2.19 55.82 -1.96
CA ILE A 285 2.11 57.07 -2.72
C ILE A 285 3.18 57.95 -2.11
N THR A 286 4.31 58.04 -2.79
CA THR A 286 5.43 58.83 -2.35
C THR A 286 5.21 60.15 -3.04
N CYS A 287 4.60 61.08 -2.33
CA CYS A 287 4.38 62.41 -2.87
C CYS A 287 5.71 62.99 -3.39
N GLY A 288 5.71 63.48 -4.63
CA GLY A 288 6.96 63.92 -5.28
C GLY A 288 7.60 62.88 -6.21
N ASP A 289 6.85 61.96 -6.83
CA ASP A 289 7.42 60.97 -7.76
C ASP A 289 7.60 61.51 -9.19
N GLY A 290 7.04 62.68 -9.50
CA GLY A 290 7.16 63.37 -10.78
C GLY A 290 6.03 63.04 -11.77
N ASN A 291 4.99 62.33 -11.33
CA ASN A 291 3.79 62.01 -12.11
C ASN A 291 2.53 62.45 -11.36
N PHE A 292 1.95 63.58 -11.75
CA PHE A 292 0.69 64.05 -11.18
C PHE A 292 -0.49 63.13 -11.61
N ASP A 293 -1.07 62.40 -10.66
CA ASP A 293 -2.27 61.57 -10.87
C ASP A 293 -3.54 62.25 -10.31
N PRO A 294 -4.36 62.91 -11.16
CA PRO A 294 -5.51 63.69 -10.69
C PRO A 294 -6.66 62.84 -10.10
N ALA A 295 -6.59 61.51 -10.19
CA ALA A 295 -7.58 60.63 -9.55
C ALA A 295 -7.31 60.41 -8.06
N THR A 296 -6.06 60.59 -7.62
CA THR A 296 -5.57 60.21 -6.29
C THR A 296 -4.75 61.30 -5.60
N GLU A 297 -4.26 62.30 -6.34
CA GLU A 297 -3.45 63.40 -5.84
C GLU A 297 -4.05 64.76 -6.26
N THR A 298 -3.95 65.74 -5.36
CA THR A 298 -4.32 67.15 -5.62
C THR A 298 -3.13 67.96 -6.14
N CYS A 299 -1.89 67.52 -5.84
CA CYS A 299 -0.63 68.17 -6.21
C CYS A 299 0.54 67.17 -6.23
N ASP A 300 1.69 67.52 -6.84
CA ASP A 300 2.94 66.73 -6.84
C ASP A 300 4.19 67.66 -6.84
N ASP A 301 5.02 67.58 -5.80
CA ASP A 301 6.21 68.41 -5.60
C ASP A 301 7.31 68.27 -6.68
N SER A 302 7.34 67.14 -7.38
CA SER A 302 8.29 66.88 -8.47
C SER A 302 7.76 67.28 -9.85
N VAL A 303 6.51 67.74 -9.94
CA VAL A 303 5.90 68.29 -11.16
C VAL A 303 5.88 69.82 -11.12
N PRO A 304 6.71 70.53 -11.91
CA PRO A 304 6.82 71.99 -11.84
C PRO A 304 5.54 72.75 -12.21
N ALA A 305 4.60 72.08 -12.90
CA ALA A 305 3.34 72.67 -13.31
C ALA A 305 2.27 72.63 -12.20
N ASN A 306 2.41 71.77 -11.18
CA ASN A 306 1.43 71.61 -10.10
C ASN A 306 2.10 71.17 -8.75
N PRO A 307 3.04 71.95 -8.20
CA PRO A 307 3.71 71.61 -6.94
C PRO A 307 2.75 71.70 -5.73
N CYS A 308 3.01 70.94 -4.67
CA CYS A 308 2.18 70.99 -3.47
C CYS A 308 2.39 72.30 -2.70
N PRO A 309 1.31 73.00 -2.33
CA PRO A 309 1.43 74.23 -1.56
C PRO A 309 1.89 73.90 -0.13
N THR A 310 2.99 74.51 0.30
CA THR A 310 3.46 74.45 1.70
C THR A 310 2.99 75.65 2.52
N ASP A 311 2.51 76.69 1.84
CA ASP A 311 1.95 77.91 2.42
C ASP A 311 1.04 78.57 1.37
N CYS A 312 -0.03 79.23 1.82
CA CYS A 312 -1.03 79.85 0.96
C CYS A 312 -0.88 81.37 0.82
N GLY A 313 0.17 81.95 1.43
CA GLY A 313 0.48 83.37 1.35
C GLY A 313 -0.44 84.28 2.17
N GLU A 314 -0.22 85.60 2.11
CA GLU A 314 -0.96 86.58 2.91
C GLU A 314 -2.41 86.78 2.41
N MET A 315 -3.32 86.97 3.37
CA MET A 315 -4.76 87.13 3.18
C MET A 315 -5.11 88.11 2.06
N GLN A 316 -5.92 87.66 1.10
CA GLN A 316 -6.55 88.56 0.13
C GLN A 316 -7.71 89.29 0.80
N ALA A 317 -7.96 90.55 0.44
CA ALA A 317 -9.01 91.38 1.04
C ALA A 317 -10.35 90.62 1.14
N CYS A 318 -10.79 90.35 2.39
CA CYS A 318 -11.98 89.57 2.75
C CYS A 318 -12.01 88.08 2.40
N LYS A 319 -10.85 87.45 2.23
CA LYS A 319 -10.75 86.02 1.95
C LYS A 319 -9.76 85.39 2.92
N MET A 320 -10.26 84.48 3.75
CA MET A 320 -9.41 83.61 4.54
C MET A 320 -8.91 82.50 3.62
N VAL A 321 -7.60 82.33 3.52
CA VAL A 321 -6.98 81.24 2.78
C VAL A 321 -6.36 80.29 3.80
N GLU A 322 -6.85 79.06 3.84
CA GLU A 322 -6.37 78.02 4.75
C GLU A 322 -5.75 76.88 3.93
N LEU A 323 -4.59 76.40 4.38
CA LEU A 323 -3.98 75.19 3.82
C LEU A 323 -4.68 73.97 4.42
N VAL A 324 -5.36 73.19 3.59
CA VAL A 324 -6.00 71.92 3.95
C VAL A 324 -5.18 70.78 3.32
N GLY A 325 -5.08 69.65 4.02
CA GLY A 325 -4.24 68.53 3.58
C GLY A 325 -2.75 68.76 3.87
N SER A 326 -1.88 67.97 3.25
CA SER A 326 -0.43 68.03 3.48
C SER A 326 0.36 67.66 2.22
N ALA A 327 1.46 68.40 1.99
CA ALA A 327 2.39 68.11 0.91
C ALA A 327 3.08 66.74 1.08
N ALA A 328 3.09 66.15 2.28
CA ALA A 328 3.60 64.80 2.48
C ALA A 328 2.64 63.70 1.99
N THR A 329 1.36 64.03 1.80
CA THR A 329 0.28 63.12 1.43
C THR A 329 -0.36 63.49 0.09
N CYS A 330 0.22 64.45 -0.64
CA CYS A 330 -0.22 64.89 -1.98
C CYS A 330 -1.69 65.36 -2.04
N ASP A 331 -2.26 65.75 -0.91
CA ASP A 331 -3.64 66.25 -0.77
C ASP A 331 -3.68 67.72 -0.34
N ALA A 332 -2.53 68.42 -0.38
CA ALA A 332 -2.44 69.83 0.00
C ALA A 332 -3.17 70.76 -1.00
N GLU A 333 -4.11 71.55 -0.48
CA GLU A 333 -4.87 72.54 -1.25
C GLU A 333 -5.08 73.83 -0.43
N CYS A 334 -4.95 74.98 -1.09
CA CYS A 334 -5.29 76.28 -0.50
C CYS A 334 -6.78 76.57 -0.69
N VAL A 335 -7.58 76.32 0.36
CA VAL A 335 -9.02 76.55 0.34
C VAL A 335 -9.30 77.99 0.74
N THR A 336 -10.02 78.71 -0.11
CA THR A 336 -10.40 80.10 0.14
C THR A 336 -11.83 80.21 0.61
N THR A 337 -12.04 80.80 1.78
CA THR A 337 -13.37 81.08 2.34
C THR A 337 -13.62 82.59 2.35
N GLU A 338 -14.74 83.02 1.78
CA GLU A 338 -15.14 84.43 1.80
C GLU A 338 -15.67 84.82 3.18
N VAL A 339 -15.12 85.90 3.74
CA VAL A 339 -15.62 86.48 4.99
C VAL A 339 -16.91 87.21 4.68
N THR A 340 -18.00 86.78 5.33
CA THR A 340 -19.35 87.37 5.17
C THR A 340 -19.84 88.07 6.43
N GLU A 341 -19.09 87.96 7.53
CA GLU A 341 -19.38 88.64 8.78
C GLU A 341 -18.79 90.06 8.77
N CYS A 342 -19.47 91.00 9.40
CA CYS A 342 -19.02 92.38 9.56
C CYS A 342 -18.35 92.49 10.94
N LEU A 343 -17.03 92.45 10.99
CA LEU A 343 -16.25 92.43 12.22
C LEU A 343 -15.34 93.68 12.29
N PRO A 344 -15.36 94.44 13.40
CA PRO A 344 -14.57 95.66 13.48
C PRO A 344 -13.06 95.41 13.64
N ASN A 345 -12.23 96.15 12.89
CA ASN A 345 -10.76 96.15 12.87
C ASN A 345 -10.13 94.88 12.27
N ASP A 346 -10.76 94.27 11.27
CA ASP A 346 -10.22 93.14 10.52
C ASP A 346 -9.76 93.54 9.09
N ASP A 347 -9.81 94.84 8.75
CA ASP A 347 -9.46 95.40 7.45
C ASP A 347 -10.25 94.76 6.27
N CYS A 348 -11.38 94.12 6.58
CA CYS A 348 -12.27 93.49 5.62
C CYS A 348 -13.59 94.28 5.50
N CYS A 349 -14.02 94.52 4.26
CA CYS A 349 -15.31 95.13 3.97
C CYS A 349 -16.17 94.28 3.00
N PRO A 350 -16.88 93.25 3.51
CA PRO A 350 -17.80 92.44 2.72
C PRO A 350 -18.93 93.26 2.12
N GLN A 351 -19.50 92.84 0.98
CA GLN A 351 -20.53 93.60 0.27
C GLN A 351 -21.78 93.91 1.12
N ASN A 352 -22.14 93.04 2.05
CA ASN A 352 -23.27 93.22 2.96
C ASN A 352 -23.03 94.29 4.05
N CYS A 353 -21.76 94.66 4.29
CA CYS A 353 -21.34 95.62 5.31
C CYS A 353 -21.10 97.03 4.73
N GLN A 354 -20.96 97.15 3.41
CA GLN A 354 -20.69 98.41 2.69
C GLN A 354 -21.81 99.45 2.87
N GLY A 355 -21.43 100.70 3.16
CA GLY A 355 -22.33 101.86 3.21
C GLY A 355 -23.27 101.92 4.43
N LYS A 356 -23.00 101.11 5.46
CA LYS A 356 -23.71 101.13 6.75
C LYS A 356 -23.15 102.21 7.66
N ILE A 357 -24.00 102.80 8.50
CA ILE A 357 -23.61 103.84 9.47
C ILE A 357 -23.64 103.31 10.90
N PRO A 358 -22.89 103.91 11.84
CA PRO A 358 -22.83 103.45 13.23
C PRO A 358 -24.22 103.29 13.86
N GLY A 359 -24.54 102.06 14.30
CA GLY A 359 -25.83 101.72 14.91
C GLY A 359 -26.80 100.92 14.02
N GLU A 360 -26.49 100.72 12.74
CA GLU A 360 -27.22 99.79 11.87
C GLU A 360 -26.75 98.33 12.06
N PRO A 361 -27.63 97.32 11.87
CA PRO A 361 -27.19 95.94 11.75
C PRO A 361 -26.20 95.78 10.59
N TYR A 362 -25.18 94.93 10.79
CA TYR A 362 -24.11 94.70 9.80
C TYR A 362 -23.24 95.94 9.51
N TYR A 363 -23.18 96.89 10.46
CA TYR A 363 -22.21 97.98 10.40
C TYR A 363 -20.79 97.46 10.64
N ASP A 364 -19.90 97.78 9.71
CA ASP A 364 -18.47 97.55 9.83
C ASP A 364 -17.71 98.89 9.78
N PRO A 365 -16.96 99.28 10.82
CA PRO A 365 -16.16 100.49 10.80
C PRO A 365 -15.03 100.47 9.75
N ASP A 366 -14.62 99.30 9.26
CA ASP A 366 -13.60 99.17 8.22
C ASP A 366 -14.18 99.44 6.81
N CYS A 367 -15.52 99.52 6.70
CA CYS A 367 -16.28 99.90 5.50
C CYS A 367 -16.62 101.40 5.38
N ALA A 368 -16.18 102.22 6.33
CA ALA A 368 -16.61 103.62 6.50
C ALA A 368 -15.82 104.64 5.66
#